data_AF-A0A958M1E4-F1
#
_entry.id   AF-A0A958M1E4-F1
#
_cell.length_a   1.000
_cell.length_b   1.000
_cell.length_c   1.000
_cell.angle_alpha   90.00
_cell.angle_beta   90.00
_cell.angle_gamma   90.00
#
_symmetry.space_group_name_H-M   'P 1'
#
loop_
_entity.id
_entity.type
_entity.pdbx_description
1 polymer ?
#
loop_
_entity_poly.entity_id
_entity_poly.type
_entity_poly.pdbx_seq_one_letter_code
_entity_poly.pdbx_strand_id
1 'polypeptide(L)'
;ECFYHACFNQRPISIITARGHHPKTIKDGISKFVQSGWLPQEPNYLTIYPVSNVEIRKELGDLELNLSTAELKQRAIRQSVEKAFEAYGFSPHHRFGMSDDDPKNLALIVSEMSQLKKVYPEICFFVIETHGGQFVKHEITLTTTATGVSSADQLSFSDRR
;
A
#
# COMPACT_ATOMS: atom_id res chain seq x y z
N GLU A 1 11.66 -8.98 -2.07
CA GLU A 1 11.40 -9.29 -3.51
C GLU A 1 10.32 -8.43 -4.16
N CYS A 2 9.19 -8.13 -3.50
CA CYS A 2 8.10 -7.31 -4.06
C CYS A 2 8.57 -6.00 -4.71
N PHE A 3 9.35 -5.20 -3.98
CA PHE A 3 9.82 -3.89 -4.45
C PHE A 3 10.75 -4.01 -5.66
N TYR A 4 11.71 -4.95 -5.63
CA TYR A 4 12.59 -5.23 -6.76
C TYR A 4 11.80 -5.62 -8.01
N HIS A 5 10.85 -6.57 -7.87
CA HIS A 5 10.01 -7.03 -8.97
C HIS A 5 9.18 -5.89 -9.56
N ALA A 6 8.61 -5.01 -8.71
CA ALA A 6 7.83 -3.87 -9.17
C ALA A 6 8.68 -2.83 -9.91
N CYS A 7 9.91 -2.56 -9.43
CA CYS A 7 10.87 -1.70 -10.12
C CYS A 7 11.27 -2.29 -11.49
N PHE A 8 11.62 -3.58 -11.53
CA PHE A 8 11.99 -4.27 -12.77
C PHE A 8 10.88 -4.20 -13.83
N ASN A 9 9.62 -4.41 -13.43
CA ASN A 9 8.48 -4.41 -14.33
C ASN A 9 7.86 -3.02 -14.57
N GLN A 10 8.47 -1.94 -14.05
CA GLN A 10 7.94 -0.57 -14.13
C GLN A 10 6.46 -0.45 -13.73
N ARG A 11 6.05 -1.26 -12.74
CA ARG A 11 4.71 -1.13 -12.17
C ARG A 11 4.62 0.21 -11.44
N PRO A 12 3.49 0.95 -11.52
CA PRO A 12 3.28 2.12 -10.69
C PRO A 12 3.37 1.74 -9.20
N ILE A 13 4.19 2.46 -8.43
CA ILE A 13 4.43 2.18 -7.00
C ILE A 13 4.10 3.41 -6.16
N SER A 14 3.31 3.18 -5.11
CA SER A 14 3.17 4.09 -3.99
C SER A 14 4.06 3.66 -2.85
N ILE A 15 4.87 4.58 -2.32
CA ILE A 15 5.75 4.32 -1.16
C ILE A 15 5.16 5.03 0.05
N ILE A 16 4.73 4.26 1.05
CA ILE A 16 4.16 4.80 2.29
C ILE A 16 5.11 4.44 3.43
N THR A 17 5.58 5.43 4.20
CA THR A 17 6.57 5.18 5.26
C THR A 17 6.40 6.12 6.45
N ALA A 18 6.73 5.65 7.65
CA ALA A 18 6.71 6.47 8.87
C ALA A 18 7.93 7.42 8.99
N ARG A 19 8.82 7.47 8.00
CA ARG A 19 9.95 8.42 8.00
C ARG A 19 9.44 9.84 7.77
N GLY A 20 10.11 10.82 8.36
CA GLY A 20 9.79 12.25 8.23
C GLY A 20 10.54 12.98 7.11
N HIS A 21 11.39 12.27 6.35
CA HIS A 21 12.15 12.86 5.25
C HIS A 21 11.20 13.39 4.16
N HIS A 22 11.62 14.44 3.47
CA HIS A 22 10.91 14.95 2.32
C HIS A 22 10.86 13.87 1.20
N PRO A 23 9.76 13.76 0.42
CA PRO A 23 9.65 12.77 -0.66
C PRO A 23 10.84 12.73 -1.61
N LYS A 24 11.41 13.90 -1.96
CA LYS A 24 12.62 14.01 -2.78
C LYS A 24 13.81 13.26 -2.16
N THR A 25 14.02 13.38 -0.86
CA THR A 25 15.11 12.68 -0.16
C THR A 25 14.94 11.16 -0.23
N ILE A 26 13.70 10.67 -0.20
CA ILE A 26 13.40 9.24 -0.36
C ILE A 26 13.71 8.78 -1.78
N LYS A 27 13.33 9.56 -2.80
CA LYS A 27 13.71 9.29 -4.20
C LYS A 27 15.22 9.25 -4.37
N ASP A 28 15.90 10.30 -3.92
CA ASP A 28 17.37 10.42 -3.99
C ASP A 28 18.06 9.22 -3.30
N GLY A 29 17.50 8.72 -2.19
CA GLY A 29 17.99 7.52 -1.51
C GLY A 29 17.78 6.23 -2.33
N ILE A 30 16.63 6.06 -2.98
CA ILE A 30 16.37 4.91 -3.87
C ILE A 30 17.28 4.96 -5.10
N SER A 31 17.56 6.14 -5.66
CA SER A 31 18.51 6.32 -6.75
C SER A 31 19.91 5.78 -6.40
N LYS A 32 20.31 5.83 -5.12
CA LYS A 32 21.57 5.23 -4.67
C LYS A 32 21.56 3.70 -4.75
N PHE A 33 20.43 3.05 -4.51
CA PHE A 33 20.32 1.60 -4.71
C PHE A 33 20.47 1.21 -6.18
N VAL A 34 19.97 2.03 -7.11
CA VAL A 34 20.18 1.82 -8.55
C VAL A 34 21.65 2.03 -8.92
N GLN A 35 22.26 3.14 -8.48
CA GLN A 35 23.68 3.44 -8.75
C GLN A 35 24.63 2.35 -8.24
N SER A 36 24.26 1.71 -7.12
CA SER A 36 25.03 0.62 -6.53
C SER A 36 24.65 -0.78 -7.03
N GLY A 37 23.75 -0.90 -8.00
CA GLY A 37 23.36 -2.17 -8.62
C GLY A 37 22.41 -3.07 -7.80
N TRP A 38 21.86 -2.57 -6.69
CA TRP A 38 20.90 -3.31 -5.86
C TRP A 38 19.49 -3.32 -6.47
N LEU A 39 19.16 -2.29 -7.24
CA LEU A 39 17.94 -2.21 -8.02
C LEU A 39 18.28 -2.10 -9.51
N PRO A 40 17.46 -2.70 -10.39
CA PRO A 40 17.74 -2.67 -11.83
C PRO A 40 17.49 -1.28 -12.43
N GLN A 41 16.56 -0.52 -11.86
CA GLN A 41 16.15 0.81 -12.29
C GLN A 41 15.30 1.46 -11.20
N GLU A 42 15.03 2.77 -11.33
CA GLU A 42 14.15 3.48 -10.41
C GLU A 42 12.69 3.00 -10.54
N PRO A 43 11.91 3.07 -9.44
CA PRO A 43 10.46 2.87 -9.48
C PRO A 43 9.75 3.81 -10.46
N ASN A 44 8.70 3.31 -11.11
CA ASN A 44 7.66 4.16 -11.67
C ASN A 44 6.82 4.74 -10.51
N TYR A 45 7.24 5.87 -9.96
CA TYR A 45 6.61 6.46 -8.78
C TYR A 45 5.20 6.98 -9.09
N LEU A 46 4.19 6.39 -8.45
CA LEU A 46 2.83 6.93 -8.40
C LEU A 46 2.72 8.00 -7.31
N THR A 47 3.01 7.63 -6.06
CA THR A 47 3.03 8.55 -4.90
C THR A 47 4.14 8.20 -3.93
N ILE A 48 4.56 9.15 -3.10
CA ILE A 48 5.51 8.91 -2.00
C ILE A 48 4.98 9.66 -0.77
N TYR A 49 4.50 8.92 0.22
CA TYR A 49 3.89 9.43 1.44
C TYR A 49 4.72 9.07 2.68
N PRO A 50 5.78 9.84 3.00
CA PRO A 50 6.41 9.86 4.31
C PRO A 50 5.46 10.50 5.32
N VAL A 51 4.63 9.68 5.97
CA VAL A 51 3.50 10.13 6.77
C VAL A 51 3.89 10.91 8.03
N SER A 52 5.16 10.92 8.42
CA SER A 52 5.65 11.76 9.53
C SER A 52 6.16 13.13 9.06
N ASN A 53 6.23 13.38 7.75
CA ASN A 53 6.62 14.67 7.20
C ASN A 53 5.43 15.66 7.28
N VAL A 54 5.67 16.87 7.78
CA VAL A 54 4.62 17.86 8.06
C VAL A 54 3.82 18.26 6.81
N GLU A 55 4.46 18.40 5.66
CA GLU A 55 3.79 18.79 4.42
C GLU A 55 2.87 17.67 3.94
N ILE A 56 3.37 16.43 3.97
CA ILE A 56 2.60 15.23 3.63
C ILE A 56 1.45 14.99 4.60
N ARG A 57 1.63 15.25 5.90
CA ARG A 57 0.54 15.19 6.88
C ARG A 57 -0.60 16.13 6.50
N LYS A 58 -0.27 17.37 6.16
CA LYS A 58 -1.26 18.36 5.71
C LYS A 58 -1.94 17.93 4.40
N GLU A 59 -1.19 17.38 3.45
CA GLU A 59 -1.73 16.81 2.20
C GLU A 59 -2.71 15.66 2.46
N LEU A 60 -2.45 14.84 3.49
CA LEU A 60 -3.33 13.76 3.96
C LEU A 60 -4.49 14.27 4.83
N GLY A 61 -4.68 15.59 4.93
CA GLY A 61 -5.77 16.22 5.68
C GLY A 61 -5.57 16.22 7.20
N ASP A 62 -4.34 16.11 7.69
CA ASP A 62 -3.97 16.27 9.11
C ASP A 62 -3.47 17.70 9.37
N LEU A 63 -4.36 18.68 9.19
CA LEU A 63 -4.01 20.10 9.25
C LEU A 63 -3.52 20.54 10.63
N GLU A 64 -4.05 19.91 11.68
CA GLU A 64 -3.73 20.18 13.08
C GLU A 64 -2.62 19.29 13.64
N LEU A 65 -2.08 18.35 12.84
CA LEU A 65 -1.03 17.41 13.23
C LEU A 65 -1.41 16.50 14.42
N ASN A 66 -2.68 16.11 14.50
CA ASN A 66 -3.25 15.33 15.60
C ASN A 66 -3.42 13.85 15.26
N LEU A 67 -3.36 13.47 13.98
CA LEU A 67 -3.53 12.07 13.59
C LEU A 67 -2.31 11.21 13.95
N SER A 68 -2.58 9.95 14.30
CA SER A 68 -1.55 8.94 14.49
C SER A 68 -0.93 8.51 13.17
N THR A 69 0.29 7.95 13.24
CA THR A 69 0.96 7.34 12.09
C THR A 69 0.11 6.26 11.42
N ALA A 70 -0.67 5.50 12.20
CA ALA A 70 -1.54 4.46 11.67
C ALA A 70 -2.67 5.04 10.82
N GLU A 71 -3.35 6.07 11.32
CA GLU A 71 -4.41 6.78 10.58
C GLU A 71 -3.87 7.43 9.31
N LEU A 72 -2.69 8.05 9.39
CA LEU A 72 -2.04 8.66 8.23
C LEU A 72 -1.64 7.63 7.18
N LYS A 73 -1.14 6.45 7.59
CA LYS A 73 -0.88 5.35 6.65
C LYS A 73 -2.15 4.90 5.95
N GLN A 74 -3.27 4.76 6.66
CA GLN A 74 -4.55 4.38 6.05
C GLN A 74 -5.02 5.43 5.03
N ARG A 75 -4.96 6.72 5.39
CA ARG A 75 -5.26 7.82 4.44
C ARG A 75 -4.35 7.79 3.22
N ALA A 76 -3.06 7.50 3.40
CA ALA A 76 -2.10 7.41 2.31
C ALA A 76 -2.39 6.23 1.37
N ILE A 77 -2.89 5.10 1.88
CA ILE A 77 -3.34 3.96 1.06
C ILE A 77 -4.53 4.39 0.18
N ARG A 78 -5.55 5.01 0.79
CA ARG A 78 -6.73 5.52 0.07
C ARG A 78 -6.36 6.54 -1.00
N GLN A 79 -5.57 7.55 -0.62
CA GLN A 79 -5.15 8.60 -1.54
C GLN A 79 -4.27 8.05 -2.68
N SER A 80 -3.48 6.98 -2.44
CA SER A 80 -2.73 6.30 -3.50
C SER A 80 -3.63 5.65 -4.54
N VAL A 81 -4.74 5.05 -4.11
CA VAL A 81 -5.75 4.46 -5.00
C VAL A 81 -6.45 5.55 -5.82
N GLU A 82 -6.87 6.64 -5.17
CA GLU A 82 -7.48 7.78 -5.83
C GLU A 82 -6.53 8.43 -6.85
N LYS A 83 -5.25 8.61 -6.49
CA LYS A 83 -4.22 9.11 -7.41
C LYS A 83 -3.99 8.18 -8.60
N ALA A 84 -4.13 6.87 -8.43
CA ALA A 84 -4.08 5.95 -9.57
C ALA A 84 -5.24 6.19 -10.54
N PHE A 85 -6.45 6.46 -10.03
CA PHE A 85 -7.59 6.80 -10.90
C PHE A 85 -7.40 8.13 -11.62
N GLU A 86 -6.85 9.13 -10.94
CA GLU A 86 -6.52 10.42 -11.57
C GLU A 86 -5.47 10.24 -12.69
N ALA A 87 -4.42 9.46 -12.44
CA ALA A 87 -3.29 9.30 -13.36
C ALA A 87 -3.59 8.36 -14.55
N TYR A 88 -4.34 7.28 -14.32
CA TYR A 88 -4.53 6.19 -15.28
C TYR A 88 -5.98 6.00 -15.73
N GLY A 89 -6.90 6.83 -15.21
CA GLY A 89 -8.33 6.65 -15.39
C GLY A 89 -8.90 5.61 -14.42
N PHE A 90 -10.20 5.71 -14.13
CA PHE A 90 -10.88 4.66 -13.38
C PHE A 90 -11.08 3.42 -14.25
N SER A 91 -10.78 2.25 -13.71
CA SER A 91 -11.12 0.96 -14.31
C SER A 91 -11.54 -0.03 -13.23
N PRO A 92 -12.67 -0.74 -13.41
CA PRO A 92 -13.09 -1.77 -12.47
C PRO A 92 -12.13 -2.95 -12.43
N HIS A 93 -11.26 -3.09 -13.43
CA HIS A 93 -10.24 -4.16 -13.50
C HIS A 93 -8.90 -3.77 -12.89
N HIS A 94 -8.81 -2.62 -12.21
CA HIS A 94 -7.62 -2.25 -11.46
C HIS A 94 -7.30 -3.30 -10.39
N ARG A 95 -5.99 -3.47 -10.16
CA ARG A 95 -5.44 -4.42 -9.20
C ARG A 95 -4.42 -3.69 -8.34
N PHE A 96 -4.74 -3.51 -7.07
CA PHE A 96 -3.85 -2.89 -6.10
C PHE A 96 -3.24 -3.95 -5.18
N GLY A 97 -1.95 -3.85 -4.91
CA GLY A 97 -1.25 -4.75 -4.00
C GLY A 97 -0.35 -3.97 -3.07
N MET A 98 -0.33 -4.31 -1.78
CA MET A 98 0.58 -3.74 -0.80
C MET A 98 1.23 -4.85 0.02
N SER A 99 2.55 -4.75 0.16
CA SER A 99 3.35 -5.70 0.95
C SER A 99 3.87 -5.08 2.23
N ASP A 100 3.88 -5.83 3.33
CA ASP A 100 4.51 -5.46 4.60
C ASP A 100 4.96 -6.74 5.34
N ASP A 101 5.90 -6.59 6.26
CA ASP A 101 6.47 -7.67 7.06
C ASP A 101 6.05 -7.62 8.54
N ASP A 102 5.46 -6.50 8.97
CA ASP A 102 4.96 -6.32 10.33
C ASP A 102 3.46 -6.66 10.43
N PRO A 103 3.06 -7.59 11.32
CA PRO A 103 1.66 -7.99 11.48
C PRO A 103 0.71 -6.84 11.82
N LYS A 104 1.16 -5.80 12.53
CA LYS A 104 0.30 -4.66 12.88
C LYS A 104 0.05 -3.79 11.66
N ASN A 105 1.07 -3.56 10.83
CA ASN A 105 0.89 -2.88 9.55
C ASN A 105 -0.02 -3.68 8.61
N LEU A 106 0.14 -5.01 8.53
CA LEU A 106 -0.73 -5.87 7.73
C LEU A 106 -2.21 -5.72 8.12
N ALA A 107 -2.52 -5.70 9.43
CA ALA A 107 -3.88 -5.47 9.91
C ALA A 107 -4.44 -4.10 9.48
N LEU A 108 -3.61 -3.04 9.51
CA LEU A 108 -4.01 -1.70 9.04
C LEU A 108 -4.30 -1.67 7.54
N ILE A 109 -3.46 -2.36 6.74
CA ILE A 109 -3.63 -2.47 5.29
C ILE A 109 -4.91 -3.23 4.96
N VAL A 110 -5.13 -4.40 5.60
CA VAL A 110 -6.36 -5.20 5.44
C VAL A 110 -7.59 -4.36 5.77
N SER A 111 -7.55 -3.61 6.88
CA SER A 111 -8.65 -2.75 7.31
C SER A 111 -9.01 -1.70 6.26
N GLU A 112 -8.01 -0.96 5.75
CA GLU A 112 -8.24 0.10 4.76
C GLU A 112 -8.65 -0.47 3.40
N MET A 113 -7.98 -1.51 2.91
CA MET A 113 -8.34 -2.17 1.65
C MET A 113 -9.73 -2.80 1.70
N SER A 114 -10.19 -3.27 2.87
CA SER A 114 -11.56 -3.75 3.06
C SER A 114 -12.59 -2.62 2.93
N GLN A 115 -12.27 -1.41 3.40
CA GLN A 115 -13.12 -0.24 3.20
C GLN A 115 -13.18 0.15 1.72
N LEU A 116 -12.00 0.19 1.06
CA LEU A 116 -11.91 0.47 -0.37
C LEU A 116 -12.65 -0.57 -1.21
N LYS A 117 -12.59 -1.85 -0.87
CA LYS A 117 -13.32 -2.92 -1.55
C LYS A 117 -14.84 -2.75 -1.42
N LYS A 118 -15.34 -2.22 -0.30
CA LYS A 118 -16.78 -1.90 -0.16
C LYS A 118 -17.21 -0.77 -1.09
N VAL A 119 -16.32 0.22 -1.31
CA VAL A 119 -16.58 1.37 -2.20
C VAL A 119 -16.42 0.98 -3.68
N TYR A 120 -15.41 0.15 -3.98
CA TYR A 120 -15.04 -0.29 -5.31
C TYR A 120 -15.08 -1.84 -5.40
N PRO A 121 -16.29 -2.45 -5.43
CA PRO A 121 -16.45 -3.90 -5.30
C PRO A 121 -15.83 -4.71 -6.44
N GLU A 122 -15.67 -4.13 -7.62
CA GLU A 122 -15.08 -4.82 -8.79
C GLU A 122 -13.55 -4.82 -8.78
N ILE A 123 -12.93 -3.83 -8.12
CA ILE A 123 -11.47 -3.69 -8.05
C ILE A 123 -10.89 -4.76 -7.14
N CYS A 124 -9.76 -5.37 -7.55
CA CYS A 124 -9.05 -6.33 -6.70
C CYS A 124 -8.04 -5.61 -5.81
N PHE A 125 -8.07 -5.95 -4.52
CA PHE A 125 -7.09 -5.51 -3.53
C PHE A 125 -6.37 -6.72 -2.97
N PHE A 126 -5.04 -6.65 -2.90
CA PHE A 126 -4.19 -7.73 -2.42
C PHE A 126 -3.28 -7.25 -1.28
N VAL A 127 -3.19 -8.05 -0.23
CA VAL A 127 -2.21 -7.88 0.84
C VAL A 127 -1.16 -8.98 0.70
N ILE A 128 0.11 -8.60 0.73
CA ILE A 128 1.24 -9.53 0.59
C ILE A 128 2.02 -9.53 1.90
N GLU A 129 1.91 -10.62 2.65
CA GLU A 129 2.70 -10.85 3.85
C GLU A 129 4.08 -11.37 3.47
N THR A 130 5.13 -10.68 3.96
CA THR A 130 6.52 -11.08 3.74
C THR A 130 7.27 -11.47 5.01
N HIS A 131 6.55 -11.77 6.10
CA HIS A 131 7.16 -12.12 7.38
C HIS A 131 7.91 -13.47 7.31
N GLY A 132 9.06 -13.57 7.99
CA GLY A 132 9.83 -14.82 8.09
C GLY A 132 10.33 -15.40 6.75
N GLY A 133 10.44 -14.56 5.70
CA GLY A 133 10.83 -15.01 4.36
C GLY A 133 9.73 -15.73 3.58
N GLN A 134 8.51 -15.77 4.10
CA GLN A 134 7.35 -16.25 3.36
C GLN A 134 6.90 -15.19 2.34
N PHE A 135 6.19 -15.64 1.31
CA PHE A 135 5.50 -14.76 0.37
C PHE A 135 4.06 -15.26 0.27
N VAL A 136 3.17 -14.68 1.09
CA VAL A 136 1.75 -15.08 1.10
C VAL A 136 0.93 -13.92 0.59
N LYS A 137 0.18 -14.15 -0.49
CA LYS A 137 -0.66 -13.13 -1.13
C LYS A 137 -2.13 -13.45 -0.87
N HIS A 138 -2.82 -12.51 -0.24
CA HIS A 138 -4.22 -12.60 0.10
C HIS A 138 -5.03 -11.61 -0.71
N GLU A 139 -6.14 -12.05 -1.30
CA GLU A 139 -7.13 -11.16 -1.91
C GLU A 139 -8.15 -10.72 -0.86
N ILE A 140 -8.47 -9.43 -0.83
CA ILE A 140 -9.53 -8.89 0.01
C ILE A 140 -10.87 -9.10 -0.68
N THR A 141 -11.73 -9.89 -0.05
CA THR A 141 -13.09 -10.19 -0.53
C THR A 141 -14.13 -9.55 0.39
N LEU A 142 -15.32 -9.26 -0.16
CA LEU A 142 -16.46 -8.83 0.66
C LEU A 142 -17.12 -10.09 1.22
N THR A 143 -16.71 -10.52 2.42
CA THR A 143 -17.39 -11.62 3.08
C THR A 143 -18.77 -11.13 3.54
N THR A 144 -19.84 -11.60 2.90
CA THR A 144 -21.19 -11.48 3.43
C THR A 144 -21.33 -12.46 4.59
N THR A 145 -21.10 -12.01 5.83
CA THR A 145 -21.45 -12.81 7.00
C THR A 145 -22.13 -11.96 8.05
N ALA A 146 -23.43 -12.23 8.23
CA ALA A 146 -24.07 -12.09 9.51
C ALA A 146 -23.23 -12.81 10.58
N THR A 147 -23.24 -12.26 11.80
CA THR A 147 -22.67 -12.79 13.05
C THR A 147 -21.14 -12.87 13.16
N GLY A 148 -20.61 -11.87 13.89
CA GLY A 148 -19.40 -11.86 14.73
C GLY A 148 -18.37 -12.97 14.59
N VAL A 149 -17.31 -12.71 13.84
CA VAL A 149 -16.01 -13.39 13.96
C VAL A 149 -14.89 -12.36 13.82
N SER A 150 -13.82 -12.52 14.60
CA SER A 150 -12.71 -11.58 14.76
C SER A 150 -11.99 -11.28 13.44
N SER A 151 -11.47 -10.06 13.32
CA SER A 151 -10.80 -9.51 12.13
C SER A 151 -9.53 -10.26 11.68
N ALA A 152 -9.09 -11.30 12.40
CA ALA A 152 -7.95 -12.14 12.06
C ALA A 152 -8.31 -13.35 11.17
N ASP A 153 -9.59 -13.74 11.09
CA ASP A 153 -10.00 -15.00 10.45
C ASP A 153 -10.48 -14.84 8.99
N GLN A 154 -10.32 -13.66 8.38
CA GLN A 154 -10.92 -13.34 7.08
C GLN A 154 -10.06 -13.69 5.86
N LEU A 155 -9.06 -14.56 6.02
CA LEU A 155 -8.21 -14.99 4.90
C LEU A 155 -8.87 -16.22 4.24
N SER A 156 -9.67 -16.00 3.19
CA SER A 156 -10.16 -17.10 2.36
C SER A 156 -9.03 -17.59 1.45
N PHE A 157 -8.55 -18.81 1.71
CA PHE A 157 -7.57 -19.51 0.90
C PHE A 157 -8.21 -19.99 -0.40
N SER A 158 -7.80 -19.41 -1.53
CA SER A 158 -8.03 -19.99 -2.84
C SER A 158 -6.68 -20.36 -3.46
N ASP A 159 -6.25 -21.59 -3.18
CA ASP A 159 -5.19 -22.23 -3.96
C ASP A 159 -5.65 -22.33 -5.42
N ARG A 160 -5.07 -21.52 -6.30
CA ARG A 160 -5.01 -21.84 -7.73
C ARG A 160 -3.62 -21.55 -8.29
N ARG A 161 -2.96 -22.68 -8.55
CA ARG A 161 -1.88 -22.99 -9.51
C ARG A 161 -1.52 -21.91 -10.51
#